data_AF-A0A834GE05-F1
#
_entry.id   AF-A0A834GE05-F1
#
_cell.length_a   1.000
_cell.length_b   1.000
_cell.length_c   1.000
_cell.angle_alpha   90.00
_cell.angle_beta   90.00
_cell.angle_gamma   90.00
#
_symmetry.space_group_name_H-M   'P 1'
#
loop_
_entity.id
_entity.type
_entity.pdbx_description
1 polymer ?
#
loop_
_entity_poly.entity_id
_entity_poly.type
_entity_poly.pdbx_seq_one_letter_code
_entity_poly.pdbx_strand_id
1 'polypeptide(L)'
;MEFLWTIFEYLVIVGLVLVLGLGAAIVFEAFSRRFNHAHAEGHPIFEDPNSLKQVPCPYIFDPAEKYISLIIPAFNEEHRLPGALDETLNYLQQRAAKEKSFSYEVVIVDDGSADGTKRVAFDFVRKYTVENVRVILLGRNHGKGEAIRKGMLHSRGELLLMLDADGATKVDDLEKLEKEILEVAKRELGDSPDHDSSLRISDIPIAAFGSRAHLEERALAARKWYRNFLMKGFHLVVLLAAGPGIRDTQCGFKMFTRAAARKLFTNIRLKRWCFDVELVYLCKWFRIPIIEISVNWSEIPGSKVNPLSIPNMLWEIGLMSVGYRTGMWKIST
;
A
#
# COMPACT_ATOMS: atom_id res chain seq x y z
N MET A 1 -27.66 -45.75 -9.11
CA MET A 1 -26.35 -45.74 -8.41
C MET A 1 -25.23 -45.50 -9.42
N GLU A 2 -25.10 -46.28 -10.48
CA GLU A 2 -24.07 -46.09 -11.53
C GLU A 2 -24.15 -44.71 -12.22
N PHE A 3 -25.34 -44.25 -12.60
CA PHE A 3 -25.51 -42.93 -13.23
C PHE A 3 -25.03 -41.75 -12.36
N LEU A 4 -25.23 -41.82 -11.04
CA LEU A 4 -24.74 -40.79 -10.11
C LEU A 4 -23.21 -40.84 -9.95
N TRP A 5 -22.62 -42.03 -10.00
CA TRP A 5 -21.17 -42.20 -9.99
C TRP A 5 -20.52 -41.69 -11.28
N THR A 6 -21.10 -41.95 -12.45
CA THR A 6 -20.61 -41.41 -13.72
C THR A 6 -20.68 -39.88 -13.75
N ILE A 7 -21.76 -39.27 -13.22
CA ILE A 7 -21.84 -37.82 -13.08
C ILE A 7 -20.76 -37.30 -12.14
N PHE A 8 -20.54 -37.96 -11.00
CA PHE A 8 -19.50 -37.58 -10.05
C PHE A 8 -18.10 -37.66 -10.69
N GLU A 9 -17.76 -38.76 -11.36
CA GLU A 9 -16.49 -38.91 -12.09
C GLU A 9 -16.31 -37.83 -13.14
N TYR A 10 -17.35 -37.54 -13.93
CA TYR A 10 -17.32 -36.47 -14.92
C TYR A 10 -17.06 -35.10 -14.27
N LEU A 11 -17.74 -34.78 -13.16
CA LEU A 11 -17.51 -33.54 -12.42
C LEU A 11 -16.10 -33.45 -11.85
N VAL A 12 -15.52 -34.55 -11.38
CA VAL A 12 -14.13 -34.61 -10.90
C VAL A 12 -13.15 -34.37 -12.06
N ILE A 13 -13.34 -35.02 -13.20
CA ILE A 13 -12.49 -34.84 -14.39
C ILE A 13 -12.57 -33.40 -14.88
N VAL A 14 -13.77 -32.84 -15.03
CA VAL A 14 -13.97 -31.44 -15.41
C VAL A 14 -13.29 -30.51 -14.40
N GLY A 15 -13.44 -30.79 -13.10
CA GLY A 15 -12.76 -30.05 -12.04
C GLY A 15 -11.24 -30.08 -12.18
N LEU A 16 -10.64 -31.24 -12.41
CA LEU A 16 -9.19 -31.39 -12.61
C LEU A 16 -8.70 -30.64 -13.85
N VAL A 17 -9.41 -30.75 -14.98
CA VAL A 17 -9.06 -30.03 -16.21
C VAL A 17 -9.11 -28.52 -15.98
N LEU A 18 -10.12 -28.01 -15.29
CA LEU A 18 -10.23 -26.59 -14.95
C LEU A 18 -9.09 -26.13 -14.03
N VAL A 19 -8.73 -26.93 -13.01
CA VAL A 19 -7.63 -26.60 -12.10
C VAL A 19 -6.29 -26.59 -12.82
N LEU A 20 -6.02 -27.59 -13.68
CA LEU A 20 -4.80 -27.65 -14.48
C LEU A 20 -4.73 -26.50 -15.49
N GLY A 21 -5.84 -26.21 -16.17
CA GLY A 21 -5.95 -25.09 -17.10
C GLY A 21 -5.70 -23.74 -16.41
N LEU A 22 -6.28 -23.53 -15.23
CA LEU A 22 -6.03 -22.34 -14.43
C LEU A 22 -4.56 -22.26 -13.99
N GLY A 23 -3.98 -23.36 -13.52
CA GLY A 23 -2.56 -23.43 -13.14
C GLY A 23 -1.63 -23.08 -14.30
N ALA A 24 -1.89 -23.64 -15.48
CA ALA A 24 -1.14 -23.34 -16.70
C ALA A 24 -1.28 -21.86 -17.10
N ALA A 25 -2.48 -21.28 -16.99
CA ALA A 25 -2.71 -19.87 -17.26
C ALA A 25 -1.94 -18.96 -16.29
N ILE A 26 -1.91 -19.29 -14.99
CA ILE A 26 -1.13 -18.55 -13.99
C ILE A 26 0.37 -18.61 -14.33
N VAL A 27 0.90 -19.79 -14.65
CA VAL A 27 2.32 -19.95 -15.01
C VAL A 27 2.65 -19.16 -16.29
N PHE A 28 1.81 -19.28 -17.32
CA PHE A 28 2.00 -18.57 -18.59
C PHE A 28 1.96 -17.05 -18.41
N GLU A 29 1.01 -16.52 -17.64
CA GLU A 29 0.90 -15.09 -17.38
C GLU A 29 2.06 -14.59 -16.48
N ALA A 30 2.44 -15.35 -15.45
CA ALA A 30 3.59 -15.02 -14.61
C ALA A 30 4.89 -14.98 -15.44
N PHE A 31 5.06 -15.92 -16.37
CA PHE A 31 6.18 -15.94 -17.32
C PHE A 31 6.12 -14.77 -18.30
N SER A 32 4.95 -14.45 -18.86
CA SER A 32 4.78 -13.32 -19.78
C SER A 32 5.10 -11.98 -19.11
N ARG A 33 4.84 -11.85 -17.79
CA ARG A 33 5.20 -10.69 -16.96
C ARG A 33 6.65 -10.67 -16.46
N ARG A 34 7.44 -11.71 -16.76
CA ARG A 34 8.87 -11.80 -16.38
C ARG A 34 9.72 -10.69 -16.98
N PHE A 35 9.39 -10.24 -18.19
CA PHE A 35 10.13 -9.19 -18.88
C PHE A 35 9.34 -7.88 -18.95
N ASN A 36 8.01 -7.95 -18.83
CA ASN A 36 7.15 -6.78 -18.75
C ASN A 36 7.01 -6.30 -17.29
N HIS A 37 7.96 -5.48 -16.85
CA HIS A 37 7.85 -4.69 -15.59
C HIS A 37 7.31 -3.29 -15.86
N ALA A 38 6.55 -3.11 -16.94
CA ALA A 38 6.06 -1.81 -17.37
C ALA A 38 5.10 -1.22 -16.33
N HIS A 39 5.64 -0.52 -15.34
CA HIS A 39 4.94 0.45 -14.54
C HIS A 39 4.65 1.68 -15.40
N ALA A 40 3.80 2.60 -14.94
CA ALA A 40 3.63 3.84 -15.69
C ALA A 40 4.98 4.57 -15.72
N GLU A 41 5.69 4.61 -16.85
CA GLU A 41 7.01 5.27 -16.95
C GLU A 41 6.90 6.80 -17.10
N GLY A 42 5.68 7.36 -17.03
CA GLY A 42 5.50 8.80 -16.98
C GLY A 42 6.22 9.39 -15.77
N HIS A 43 7.11 10.35 -16.03
CA HIS A 43 7.63 11.23 -14.98
C HIS A 43 6.43 11.96 -14.38
N PRO A 44 6.25 11.91 -13.05
CA PRO A 44 5.15 12.65 -12.44
C PRO A 44 5.39 14.14 -12.71
N ILE A 45 4.40 14.79 -13.28
CA ILE A 45 4.43 16.23 -13.49
C ILE A 45 3.81 16.83 -12.23
N PHE A 46 4.67 17.47 -11.42
CA PHE A 46 4.22 18.33 -10.34
C PHE A 46 4.04 19.73 -10.92
N GLU A 47 2.79 20.10 -11.20
CA GLU A 47 2.45 21.47 -11.59
C GLU A 47 2.13 22.29 -10.34
N ASP A 48 2.79 23.44 -10.19
CA ASP A 48 2.33 24.44 -9.26
C ASP A 48 1.14 25.19 -9.88
N PRO A 49 -0.10 24.99 -9.39
CA PRO A 49 -1.27 25.66 -9.95
C PRO A 49 -1.24 27.18 -9.76
N ASN A 50 -0.33 27.72 -8.94
CA ASN A 50 -0.16 29.16 -8.73
C ASN A 50 0.93 29.77 -9.62
N SER A 51 2.07 29.10 -9.83
CA SER A 51 3.20 29.68 -10.58
C SER A 51 3.37 29.16 -12.01
N LEU A 52 2.68 28.07 -12.39
CA LEU A 52 2.81 27.37 -13.68
C LEU A 52 4.26 26.93 -14.00
N LYS A 53 5.17 26.99 -13.02
CA LYS A 53 6.54 26.48 -13.15
C LYS A 53 6.55 24.98 -12.90
N GLN A 54 7.39 24.28 -13.65
CA GLN A 54 7.67 22.88 -13.35
C GLN A 54 8.40 22.78 -12.01
N VAL A 55 7.82 22.01 -11.09
CA VAL A 55 8.44 21.73 -9.79
C VAL A 55 9.35 20.51 -9.96
N PRO A 56 10.56 20.49 -9.36
CA PRO A 56 11.41 19.32 -9.37
C PRO A 56 10.67 18.07 -8.92
N CYS A 57 10.88 16.97 -9.63
CA CYS A 57 10.34 15.67 -9.29
C CYS A 57 11.38 14.91 -8.44
N PRO A 58 11.27 14.89 -7.11
CA PRO A 58 12.17 14.10 -6.29
C PRO A 58 11.94 12.61 -6.55
N TYR A 59 12.96 11.84 -6.26
CA TYR A 59 12.93 10.39 -6.32
C TYR A 59 13.40 9.79 -5.00
N ILE A 60 12.95 8.58 -4.68
CA ILE A 60 13.19 7.97 -3.37
C ILE A 60 14.68 7.77 -3.05
N PHE A 61 15.56 7.77 -4.06
CA PHE A 61 17.01 7.68 -3.90
C PHE A 61 17.69 9.01 -3.61
N ASP A 62 16.99 10.13 -3.79
CA ASP A 62 17.48 11.45 -3.36
C ASP A 62 17.53 11.53 -1.82
N PRO A 63 18.35 12.42 -1.25
CA PRO A 63 18.33 12.72 0.18
C PRO A 63 16.93 13.15 0.65
N ALA A 64 16.55 12.79 1.88
CA ALA A 64 15.29 13.24 2.44
C ALA A 64 15.34 14.75 2.74
N GLU A 65 14.28 15.46 2.38
CA GLU A 65 14.10 16.91 2.63
C GLU A 65 13.03 17.19 3.68
N LYS A 66 12.16 16.21 3.94
CA LYS A 66 11.07 16.30 4.93
C LYS A 66 11.27 15.24 6.01
N TYR A 67 10.64 15.44 7.16
CA TYR A 67 10.57 14.41 8.19
C TYR A 67 9.60 13.29 7.75
N ILE A 68 8.43 13.64 7.22
CA ILE A 68 7.43 12.66 6.79
C ILE A 68 6.72 13.04 5.49
N SER A 69 6.46 12.05 4.65
CA SER A 69 5.56 12.16 3.48
C SER A 69 4.32 11.32 3.70
N LEU A 70 3.15 11.89 3.48
CA LEU A 70 1.87 11.19 3.51
C LEU A 70 1.38 10.97 2.08
N ILE A 71 1.24 9.72 1.67
CA ILE A 71 0.85 9.31 0.33
C ILE A 71 -0.62 8.90 0.35
N ILE A 72 -1.44 9.62 -0.41
CA ILE A 72 -2.90 9.43 -0.45
C ILE A 72 -3.31 9.07 -1.89
N PRO A 73 -3.66 7.81 -2.19
CA PRO A 73 -4.15 7.41 -3.50
C PRO A 73 -5.62 7.82 -3.64
N ALA A 74 -5.98 8.45 -4.75
CA ALA A 74 -7.34 8.93 -5.01
C ALA A 74 -7.83 8.40 -6.37
N PHE A 75 -9.02 7.78 -6.37
CA PHE A 75 -9.73 7.39 -7.59
C PHE A 75 -11.24 7.58 -7.40
N ASN A 76 -11.78 8.62 -8.04
CA ASN A 76 -13.17 9.04 -7.90
C ASN A 76 -13.57 9.27 -6.42
N GLU A 77 -12.86 10.18 -5.78
CA GLU A 77 -12.94 10.52 -4.36
C GLU A 77 -13.40 11.97 -4.12
N GLU A 78 -14.05 12.62 -5.08
CA GLU A 78 -14.36 14.07 -5.00
C GLU A 78 -15.12 14.47 -3.72
N HIS A 79 -15.91 13.56 -3.16
CA HIS A 79 -16.70 13.80 -1.94
C HIS A 79 -15.99 13.36 -0.65
N ARG A 80 -15.06 12.39 -0.71
CA ARG A 80 -14.42 11.82 0.48
C ARG A 80 -13.05 12.44 0.76
N LEU A 81 -12.32 12.78 -0.30
CA LEU A 81 -10.99 13.36 -0.25
C LEU A 81 -10.93 14.66 0.58
N PRO A 82 -11.86 15.64 0.46
CA PRO A 82 -11.77 16.88 1.23
C PRO A 82 -11.74 16.67 2.75
N GLY A 83 -12.64 15.84 3.27
CA GLY A 83 -12.72 15.58 4.71
C GLY A 83 -11.46 14.89 5.25
N ALA A 84 -10.95 13.90 4.51
CA ALA A 84 -9.72 13.21 4.86
C ALA A 84 -8.50 14.15 4.83
N LEU A 85 -8.40 15.02 3.83
CA LEU A 85 -7.30 15.98 3.70
C LEU A 85 -7.36 17.09 4.74
N ASP A 86 -8.53 17.64 5.04
CA ASP A 86 -8.66 18.68 6.07
C ASP A 86 -8.31 18.11 7.46
N GLU A 87 -8.77 16.90 7.80
CA GLU A 87 -8.37 16.23 9.05
C GLU A 87 -6.84 16.04 9.12
N THR A 88 -6.26 15.51 8.03
CA THR A 88 -4.81 15.25 7.93
C THR A 88 -3.99 16.52 8.04
N LEU A 89 -4.32 17.56 7.27
CA LEU A 89 -3.56 18.80 7.23
C LEU A 89 -3.69 19.60 8.53
N ASN A 90 -4.87 19.59 9.17
CA ASN A 90 -5.05 20.19 10.49
C ASN A 90 -4.12 19.54 11.53
N TYR A 91 -4.05 18.22 11.57
CA TYR A 91 -3.14 17.50 12.46
C TYR A 91 -1.66 17.87 12.18
N LEU A 92 -1.25 17.82 10.91
CA LEU A 92 0.14 18.11 10.52
C LEU A 92 0.56 19.55 10.82
N GLN A 93 -0.31 20.54 10.57
CA GLN A 93 -0.06 21.93 10.91
C GLN A 93 0.08 22.15 12.42
N GLN A 94 -0.79 21.52 13.21
CA GLN A 94 -0.70 21.59 14.67
C GLN A 94 0.60 20.98 15.19
N ARG A 95 1.03 19.85 14.63
CA ARG A 95 2.30 19.21 15.01
C ARG A 95 3.51 20.06 14.59
N ALA A 96 3.54 20.58 13.38
CA ALA A 96 4.59 21.47 12.90
C ALA A 96 4.69 22.77 13.72
N ALA A 97 3.56 23.29 14.24
CA ALA A 97 3.55 24.45 15.12
C ALA A 97 4.13 24.14 16.51
N LYS A 98 3.99 22.90 17.00
CA LYS A 98 4.54 22.44 18.29
C LYS A 98 6.01 22.05 18.20
N GLU A 99 6.41 21.42 17.10
CA GLU A 99 7.74 20.84 16.88
C GLU A 99 8.43 21.51 15.69
N LYS A 100 9.37 22.44 15.95
CA LYS A 100 10.06 23.19 14.89
C LYS A 100 10.86 22.32 13.91
N SER A 101 11.30 21.14 14.34
CA SER A 101 12.03 20.17 13.51
C SER A 101 11.09 19.30 12.66
N PHE A 102 9.79 19.29 12.94
CA PHE A 102 8.82 18.50 12.21
C PHE A 102 8.47 19.20 10.90
N SER A 103 8.79 18.53 9.79
CA SER A 103 8.45 18.98 8.44
C SER A 103 7.72 17.87 7.70
N TYR A 104 6.71 18.23 6.95
CA TYR A 104 5.85 17.25 6.30
C TYR A 104 5.60 17.61 4.84
N GLU A 105 5.09 16.63 4.12
CA GLU A 105 4.38 16.84 2.88
C GLU A 105 3.24 15.83 2.71
N VAL A 106 2.24 16.21 1.92
CA VAL A 106 1.15 15.34 1.48
C VAL A 106 1.24 15.20 -0.03
N VAL A 107 1.33 13.96 -0.51
CA VAL A 107 1.39 13.58 -1.92
C VAL A 107 0.08 12.90 -2.28
N ILE A 108 -0.79 13.62 -2.98
CA ILE A 108 -2.06 13.10 -3.50
C ILE A 108 -1.78 12.48 -4.86
N VAL A 109 -2.15 11.22 -5.05
CA VAL A 109 -1.94 10.51 -6.32
C VAL A 109 -3.28 10.21 -6.96
N ASP A 110 -3.64 10.99 -7.98
CA ASP A 110 -4.85 10.74 -8.78
C ASP A 110 -4.59 9.60 -9.78
N ASP A 111 -5.27 8.47 -9.56
CA ASP A 111 -5.22 7.28 -10.41
C ASP A 111 -6.16 7.41 -11.62
N GLY A 112 -6.14 8.57 -12.26
CA GLY A 112 -6.94 8.85 -13.46
C GLY A 112 -8.44 8.94 -13.18
N SER A 113 -8.84 9.76 -12.21
CA SER A 113 -10.26 9.96 -11.88
C SER A 113 -11.04 10.59 -13.03
N ALA A 114 -12.33 10.24 -13.11
CA ALA A 114 -13.30 10.76 -14.08
C ALA A 114 -14.22 11.84 -13.48
N ASP A 115 -14.23 11.98 -12.15
CA ASP A 115 -15.01 12.98 -11.42
C ASP A 115 -14.17 14.24 -11.08
N GLY A 116 -14.65 15.07 -10.16
CA GLY A 116 -13.98 16.30 -9.70
C GLY A 116 -12.75 16.11 -8.81
N THR A 117 -12.27 14.88 -8.58
CA THR A 117 -11.14 14.59 -7.66
C THR A 117 -9.89 15.41 -7.98
N LYS A 118 -9.54 15.54 -9.27
CA LYS A 118 -8.37 16.33 -9.70
C LYS A 118 -8.48 17.78 -9.28
N ARG A 119 -9.65 18.40 -9.49
CA ARG A 119 -9.92 19.80 -9.11
C ARG A 119 -9.76 19.97 -7.60
N VAL A 120 -10.37 19.08 -6.82
CA VAL A 120 -10.26 19.09 -5.36
C VAL A 120 -8.80 19.02 -4.93
N ALA A 121 -8.01 18.09 -5.47
CA ALA A 121 -6.61 17.94 -5.14
C ALA A 121 -5.80 19.23 -5.44
N PHE A 122 -6.02 19.86 -6.60
CA PHE A 122 -5.38 21.13 -6.95
C PHE A 122 -5.78 22.30 -6.04
N ASP A 123 -7.03 22.35 -5.58
CA ASP A 123 -7.47 23.39 -4.64
C ASP A 123 -6.73 23.28 -3.29
N PHE A 124 -6.41 22.07 -2.84
CA PHE A 124 -5.55 21.86 -1.67
C PHE A 124 -4.10 22.31 -1.91
N VAL A 125 -3.54 22.06 -3.09
CA VAL A 125 -2.20 22.59 -3.44
C VAL A 125 -2.19 24.13 -3.38
N ARG A 126 -3.23 24.78 -3.91
CA ARG A 126 -3.36 26.25 -3.85
C ARG A 126 -3.43 26.76 -2.42
N LYS A 127 -4.20 26.08 -1.57
CA LYS A 127 -4.43 26.46 -0.16
C LYS A 127 -3.18 26.27 0.71
N TYR A 128 -2.37 25.23 0.47
CA TYR A 128 -1.26 24.84 1.36
C TYR A 128 0.14 24.95 0.74
N THR A 129 0.25 25.43 -0.50
CA THR A 129 1.46 25.53 -1.33
C THR A 129 2.04 24.18 -1.77
N VAL A 130 2.75 24.20 -2.91
CA VAL A 130 3.47 23.02 -3.46
C VAL A 130 4.55 22.47 -2.53
N GLU A 131 4.97 23.24 -1.53
CA GLU A 131 5.98 22.79 -0.59
C GLU A 131 5.43 21.77 0.43
N ASN A 132 4.14 21.87 0.76
CA ASN A 132 3.48 20.98 1.73
C ASN A 132 2.47 20.03 1.08
N VAL A 133 1.87 20.38 -0.07
CA VAL A 133 0.90 19.53 -0.75
C VAL A 133 1.24 19.45 -2.23
N ARG A 134 1.36 18.22 -2.73
CA ARG A 134 1.73 17.92 -4.12
C ARG A 134 0.76 16.92 -4.72
N VAL A 135 0.57 17.00 -6.03
CA VAL A 135 -0.33 16.11 -6.78
C VAL A 135 0.45 15.38 -7.87
N ILE A 136 0.24 14.08 -7.97
CA ILE A 136 0.70 13.24 -9.08
C ILE A 136 -0.53 12.78 -9.87
N LEU A 137 -0.56 13.05 -11.17
CA LEU A 137 -1.59 12.57 -12.07
C LEU A 137 -1.09 11.37 -12.87
N LEU A 138 -1.75 10.21 -12.73
CA LEU A 138 -1.41 9.02 -13.53
C LEU A 138 -2.05 9.01 -14.92
N GLY A 139 -3.03 9.90 -15.16
CA GLY A 139 -3.71 10.07 -16.45
C GLY A 139 -4.77 9.00 -16.76
N ARG A 140 -4.60 7.76 -16.27
CA ARG A 140 -5.59 6.68 -16.36
C ARG A 140 -5.53 5.79 -15.11
N ASN A 141 -6.57 5.00 -14.89
CA ASN A 141 -6.62 4.05 -13.79
C ASN A 141 -5.67 2.87 -14.02
N HIS A 142 -4.62 2.80 -13.20
CA HIS A 142 -3.67 1.70 -13.12
C HIS A 142 -3.93 0.78 -11.93
N GLY A 143 -4.58 1.29 -10.88
CA GLY A 143 -4.89 0.61 -9.64
C GLY A 143 -4.17 1.22 -8.44
N LYS A 144 -4.73 0.95 -7.25
CA LYS A 144 -4.25 1.49 -5.97
C LYS A 144 -2.75 1.22 -5.73
N GLY A 145 -2.28 0.00 -5.99
CA GLY A 145 -0.88 -0.36 -5.83
C GLY A 145 0.07 0.48 -6.71
N GLU A 146 -0.32 0.81 -7.95
CA GLU A 146 0.48 1.69 -8.81
C GLU A 146 0.47 3.15 -8.29
N ALA A 147 -0.69 3.65 -7.87
CA ALA A 147 -0.81 4.98 -7.29
C ALA A 147 0.08 5.14 -6.04
N ILE A 148 0.02 4.17 -5.12
CA ILE A 148 0.87 4.13 -3.95
C ILE A 148 2.34 4.03 -4.32
N ARG A 149 2.70 3.10 -5.22
CA ARG A 149 4.08 2.94 -5.69
C ARG A 149 4.62 4.26 -6.22
N LYS A 150 3.86 4.96 -7.06
CA LYS A 150 4.26 6.27 -7.61
C LYS A 150 4.42 7.34 -6.54
N GLY A 151 3.48 7.45 -5.61
CA GLY A 151 3.59 8.39 -4.48
C GLY A 151 4.82 8.12 -3.63
N MET A 152 5.06 6.85 -3.26
CA MET A 152 6.20 6.42 -2.46
C MET A 152 7.54 6.69 -3.16
N LEU A 153 7.63 6.41 -4.46
CA LEU A 153 8.86 6.64 -5.23
C LEU A 153 9.19 8.12 -5.43
N HIS A 154 8.21 9.02 -5.30
CA HIS A 154 8.38 10.46 -5.54
C HIS A 154 8.15 11.32 -4.28
N SER A 155 8.44 10.73 -3.11
CA SER A 155 8.32 11.34 -1.79
C SER A 155 9.66 11.80 -1.19
N ARG A 156 9.63 12.90 -0.44
CA ARG A 156 10.79 13.58 0.16
C ARG A 156 11.02 13.28 1.65
N GLY A 157 10.06 12.69 2.34
CA GLY A 157 10.06 12.58 3.80
C GLY A 157 10.70 11.32 4.33
N GLU A 158 11.61 11.41 5.30
CA GLU A 158 12.37 10.30 5.94
C GLU A 158 11.52 9.08 6.27
N LEU A 159 10.32 9.33 6.80
CA LEU A 159 9.24 8.36 6.95
C LEU A 159 8.20 8.57 5.85
N LEU A 160 7.64 7.47 5.33
CA LEU A 160 6.60 7.49 4.32
C LEU A 160 5.37 6.76 4.84
N LEU A 161 4.26 7.48 5.00
CA LEU A 161 2.99 6.94 5.44
C LEU A 161 2.02 6.86 4.27
N MET A 162 1.48 5.68 4.02
CA MET A 162 0.29 5.50 3.19
C MET A 162 -0.97 5.73 4.03
N LEU A 163 -1.92 6.49 3.49
CA LEU A 163 -3.24 6.71 4.08
C LEU A 163 -4.33 6.67 2.99
N ASP A 164 -5.47 6.04 3.28
CA ASP A 164 -6.62 6.01 2.36
C ASP A 164 -7.31 7.38 2.24
N ALA A 165 -7.77 7.71 1.02
CA ALA A 165 -8.44 8.98 0.71
C ALA A 165 -9.83 9.16 1.34
N ASP A 166 -10.35 8.15 2.05
CA ASP A 166 -11.69 8.18 2.62
C ASP A 166 -11.74 8.59 4.10
N GLY A 167 -10.58 8.77 4.75
CA GLY A 167 -10.50 9.16 6.15
C GLY A 167 -10.96 8.05 7.11
N ALA A 168 -11.01 6.78 6.65
CA ALA A 168 -11.47 5.69 7.48
C ALA A 168 -10.54 5.40 8.69
N THR A 169 -9.24 5.70 8.56
CA THR A 169 -8.27 5.58 9.66
C THR A 169 -7.94 6.96 10.21
N LYS A 170 -7.89 7.10 11.54
CA LYS A 170 -7.54 8.37 12.19
C LYS A 170 -6.06 8.71 12.04
N VAL A 171 -5.77 9.94 11.61
CA VAL A 171 -4.41 10.40 11.34
C VAL A 171 -3.56 10.44 12.62
N ASP A 172 -4.17 10.65 13.79
CA ASP A 172 -3.48 10.65 15.09
C ASP A 172 -2.77 9.33 15.40
N ASP A 173 -3.21 8.22 14.81
CA ASP A 173 -2.54 6.92 14.98
C ASP A 173 -1.17 6.84 14.28
N LEU A 174 -0.81 7.86 13.50
CA LEU A 174 0.52 8.04 12.91
C LEU A 174 1.60 7.96 13.99
N GLU A 175 1.37 8.58 15.16
CA GLU A 175 2.31 8.60 16.28
C GLU A 175 2.56 7.20 16.84
N LYS A 176 1.57 6.31 16.78
CA LYS A 176 1.73 4.92 17.22
C LYS A 176 2.68 4.16 16.30
N LEU A 177 2.51 4.29 14.98
CA LEU A 177 3.38 3.65 13.99
C LEU A 177 4.80 4.21 14.09
N GLU A 178 4.93 5.52 14.17
CA GLU A 178 6.20 6.24 14.31
C GLU A 178 6.96 5.79 15.55
N LYS A 179 6.29 5.74 16.72
CA LYS A 179 6.89 5.27 17.97
C LYS A 179 7.43 3.85 17.86
N GLU A 180 6.66 2.92 17.28
CA GLU A 180 7.11 1.53 17.16
C GLU A 180 8.28 1.39 16.16
N ILE A 181 8.30 2.15 15.07
CA ILE A 181 9.45 2.20 14.16
C ILE A 181 10.70 2.72 14.90
N LEU A 182 10.57 3.78 15.69
CA LEU A 182 11.67 4.32 16.49
C LEU A 182 12.22 3.30 17.48
N GLU A 183 11.35 2.57 18.18
CA GLU A 183 11.77 1.54 19.15
C GLU A 183 12.46 0.35 18.47
N VAL A 184 11.98 -0.08 17.30
CA VAL A 184 12.67 -1.13 16.52
C VAL A 184 14.01 -0.61 15.99
N ALA A 185 14.06 0.61 15.46
CA ALA A 185 15.30 1.21 14.97
C ALA A 185 16.39 1.28 16.06
N LYS A 186 16.03 1.67 17.29
CA LYS A 186 16.94 1.67 18.44
C LYS A 186 17.50 0.28 18.74
N ARG A 187 16.65 -0.76 18.70
CA ARG A 187 17.06 -2.15 18.96
C ARG A 187 18.01 -2.67 17.87
N GLU A 188 17.75 -2.35 16.61
CA GLU A 188 18.60 -2.75 15.47
C GLU A 188 19.96 -2.05 15.50
N LEU A 189 20.02 -0.80 15.95
CA LEU A 189 21.28 -0.07 16.15
C LEU A 189 22.07 -0.60 17.36
N GLY A 190 21.40 -1.10 18.40
CA GLY A 190 22.02 -1.55 19.65
C GLY A 190 22.56 -0.39 20.50
N ASP A 191 22.95 -0.66 21.76
CA ASP A 191 23.49 0.35 22.70
C ASP A 191 25.00 0.61 22.53
N SER A 192 25.58 0.38 21.34
CA SER A 192 27.03 0.55 21.18
C SER A 192 27.43 2.03 21.30
N PRO A 193 28.37 2.38 22.21
CA PRO A 193 28.79 3.76 22.44
C PRO A 193 29.66 4.34 21.30
N ASP A 194 29.89 3.55 20.24
CA ASP A 194 30.72 3.87 19.07
C ASP A 194 29.86 4.17 17.83
N HIS A 195 28.61 4.57 18.04
CA HIS A 195 27.69 4.86 16.94
C HIS A 195 28.19 6.04 16.12
N ASP A 196 28.46 5.74 14.85
CA ASP A 196 28.63 6.74 13.82
C ASP A 196 27.37 7.63 13.80
N SER A 197 27.53 8.86 14.28
CA SER A 197 26.49 9.91 14.30
C SER A 197 25.84 10.22 12.94
N SER A 198 26.26 9.51 11.89
CA SER A 198 25.75 9.56 10.52
C SER A 198 24.51 8.69 10.27
N LEU A 199 24.29 7.60 11.02
CA LEU A 199 23.20 6.66 10.76
C LEU A 199 21.84 7.24 11.14
N ARG A 200 21.00 7.51 10.14
CA ARG A 200 19.64 8.04 10.33
C ARG A 200 18.63 6.92 10.37
N ILE A 201 17.49 7.16 11.01
CA ILE A 201 16.35 6.22 11.00
C ILE A 201 15.87 5.89 9.58
N SER A 202 16.03 6.84 8.65
CA SER A 202 15.70 6.67 7.24
C SER A 202 16.58 5.62 6.54
N ASP A 203 17.76 5.31 7.07
CA ASP A 203 18.70 4.33 6.48
C ASP A 203 18.42 2.89 6.93
N ILE A 204 17.66 2.70 8.01
CA ILE A 204 17.30 1.38 8.54
C ILE A 204 15.98 0.94 7.94
N PRO A 205 15.91 -0.17 7.20
CA PRO A 205 14.67 -0.60 6.58
C PRO A 205 13.72 -1.21 7.62
N ILE A 206 12.60 -0.54 7.90
CA ILE A 206 11.55 -0.99 8.83
C ILE A 206 10.18 -0.68 8.21
N ALA A 207 9.19 -1.54 8.45
CA ALA A 207 7.81 -1.33 8.02
C ALA A 207 6.82 -1.54 9.18
N ALA A 208 5.87 -0.62 9.33
CA ALA A 208 4.80 -0.68 10.31
C ALA A 208 3.43 -0.70 9.62
N PHE A 209 2.60 -1.67 9.98
CA PHE A 209 1.29 -1.92 9.38
C PHE A 209 0.21 -1.65 10.42
N GLY A 210 -0.67 -0.70 10.12
CA GLY A 210 -1.92 -0.55 10.86
C GLY A 210 -2.80 -1.79 10.71
N SER A 211 -3.60 -2.08 11.72
CA SER A 211 -4.42 -3.29 11.78
C SER A 211 -5.78 -3.02 12.38
N ARG A 212 -6.81 -3.54 11.70
CA ARG A 212 -8.21 -3.56 12.14
C ARG A 212 -8.60 -4.91 12.74
N ALA A 213 -7.65 -5.83 12.94
CA ALA A 213 -7.95 -7.19 13.42
C ALA A 213 -8.70 -7.20 14.76
N HIS A 214 -8.45 -6.22 15.63
CA HIS A 214 -9.16 -6.06 16.90
C HIS A 214 -10.66 -5.66 16.72
N LEU A 215 -11.02 -5.05 15.59
CA LEU A 215 -12.42 -4.74 15.23
C LEU A 215 -13.10 -5.93 14.56
N GLU A 216 -12.34 -6.76 13.84
CA GLU A 216 -12.82 -7.96 13.16
C GLU A 216 -13.46 -8.93 14.16
N GLU A 217 -12.86 -9.11 15.33
CA GLU A 217 -13.39 -9.97 16.40
C GLU A 217 -14.80 -9.56 16.84
N ARG A 218 -15.06 -8.25 16.94
CA ARG A 218 -16.39 -7.71 17.26
C ARG A 218 -17.37 -7.87 16.09
N ALA A 219 -16.91 -7.68 14.85
CA ALA A 219 -17.74 -7.79 13.66
C ALA A 219 -18.11 -9.24 13.29
N LEU A 220 -17.22 -10.20 13.58
CA LEU A 220 -17.41 -11.64 13.33
C LEU A 220 -18.62 -12.21 14.07
N ALA A 221 -18.91 -11.68 15.26
CA ALA A 221 -20.06 -12.08 16.08
C ALA A 221 -21.41 -11.66 15.48
N ALA A 222 -21.43 -10.64 14.61
CA ALA A 222 -22.66 -10.09 14.04
C ALA A 222 -22.92 -10.49 12.57
N ARG A 223 -21.97 -11.16 11.90
CA ARG A 223 -22.01 -11.43 10.45
C ARG A 223 -22.51 -12.84 10.11
N LYS A 224 -23.10 -12.99 8.91
CA LYS A 224 -23.53 -14.29 8.36
C LYS A 224 -22.34 -15.25 8.19
N TRP A 225 -22.53 -16.52 8.53
CA TRP A 225 -21.48 -17.54 8.58
C TRP A 225 -20.67 -17.72 7.28
N TYR A 226 -21.30 -17.62 6.11
CA TYR A 226 -20.62 -17.80 4.82
C TYR A 226 -19.61 -16.68 4.55
N ARG A 227 -19.84 -15.46 5.05
CA ARG A 227 -18.88 -14.36 4.93
C ARG A 227 -17.64 -14.64 5.78
N ASN A 228 -17.83 -15.24 6.95
CA ASN A 228 -16.74 -15.65 7.83
C ASN A 228 -15.92 -16.79 7.20
N PHE A 229 -16.57 -17.74 6.53
CA PHE A 229 -15.89 -18.81 5.80
C PHE A 229 -15.04 -18.26 4.64
N LEU A 230 -15.60 -17.39 3.80
CA LEU A 230 -14.89 -16.78 2.68
C LEU A 230 -13.70 -15.93 3.14
N MET A 231 -13.87 -15.15 4.20
CA MET A 231 -12.82 -14.33 4.79
C MET A 231 -11.68 -15.20 5.36
N LYS A 232 -12.00 -16.25 6.12
CA LYS A 232 -10.99 -17.21 6.62
C LYS A 232 -10.26 -17.91 5.48
N GLY A 233 -10.97 -18.27 4.40
CA GLY A 233 -10.37 -18.82 3.18
C GLY A 233 -9.39 -17.84 2.52
N PHE A 234 -9.78 -16.56 2.40
CA PHE A 234 -8.89 -15.52 1.88
C PHE A 234 -7.65 -15.33 2.78
N HIS A 235 -7.81 -15.31 4.10
CA HIS A 235 -6.68 -15.25 5.05
C HIS A 235 -5.73 -16.44 4.89
N LEU A 236 -6.26 -17.65 4.68
CA LEU A 236 -5.44 -18.83 4.40
C LEU A 236 -4.64 -18.67 3.10
N VAL A 237 -5.26 -18.15 2.04
CA VAL A 237 -4.58 -17.90 0.76
C VAL A 237 -3.45 -16.87 0.93
N VAL A 238 -3.70 -15.78 1.64
CA VAL A 238 -2.70 -14.76 1.96
C VAL A 238 -1.55 -15.35 2.78
N LEU A 239 -1.88 -16.12 3.83
CA LEU A 239 -0.89 -16.81 4.66
C LEU A 239 -0.02 -17.76 3.84
N LEU A 240 -0.63 -18.55 2.97
CA LEU A 240 0.10 -19.46 2.11
C LEU A 240 0.99 -18.72 1.13
N ALA A 241 0.59 -17.56 0.61
CA ALA A 241 1.33 -16.80 -0.39
C ALA A 241 2.49 -15.98 0.22
N ALA A 242 2.18 -15.13 1.20
CA ALA A 242 3.11 -14.17 1.80
C ALA A 242 3.72 -14.65 3.13
N GLY A 243 3.20 -15.72 3.74
CA GLY A 243 3.66 -16.27 5.03
C GLY A 243 3.01 -15.59 6.26
N PRO A 244 3.34 -16.04 7.48
CA PRO A 244 2.78 -15.52 8.74
C PRO A 244 3.38 -14.18 9.18
N GLY A 245 2.71 -13.42 10.04
CA GLY A 245 3.30 -12.25 10.72
C GLY A 245 2.50 -10.96 10.64
N ILE A 246 1.50 -10.88 9.77
CA ILE A 246 0.52 -9.78 9.73
C ILE A 246 -0.88 -10.38 9.62
N ARG A 247 -1.79 -10.02 10.53
CA ARG A 247 -3.19 -10.46 10.50
C ARG A 247 -3.99 -9.63 9.50
N ASP A 248 -3.85 -8.31 9.50
CA ASP A 248 -4.56 -7.41 8.58
C ASP A 248 -3.62 -6.80 7.52
N THR A 249 -3.44 -7.50 6.42
CA THR A 249 -2.63 -6.99 5.30
C THR A 249 -3.31 -5.82 4.56
N GLN A 250 -4.64 -5.72 4.62
CA GLN A 250 -5.44 -4.84 3.76
C GLN A 250 -5.76 -3.49 4.40
N CYS A 251 -5.20 -3.18 5.56
CA CYS A 251 -5.38 -1.86 6.18
C CYS A 251 -4.65 -0.78 5.37
N GLY A 252 -5.35 0.30 5.01
CA GLY A 252 -4.78 1.41 4.23
C GLY A 252 -3.76 2.29 4.96
N PHE A 253 -3.42 1.97 6.21
CA PHE A 253 -2.55 2.78 7.06
C PHE A 253 -1.23 2.06 7.31
N LYS A 254 -0.18 2.44 6.58
CA LYS A 254 1.13 1.74 6.65
C LYS A 254 2.28 2.72 6.53
N MET A 255 3.26 2.62 7.43
CA MET A 255 4.43 3.49 7.48
C MET A 255 5.70 2.72 7.16
N PHE A 256 6.58 3.34 6.38
CA PHE A 256 7.85 2.77 5.94
C PHE A 256 8.97 3.78 6.18
N THR A 257 10.14 3.32 6.58
CA THR A 257 11.36 4.15 6.50
C THR A 257 11.78 4.32 5.03
N ARG A 258 12.57 5.35 4.73
CA ARG A 258 13.13 5.58 3.37
C ARG A 258 13.76 4.32 2.80
N ALA A 259 14.64 3.67 3.56
CA ALA A 259 15.37 2.48 3.14
C ALA A 259 14.43 1.30 2.84
N ALA A 260 13.37 1.11 3.64
CA ALA A 260 12.35 0.12 3.34
C ALA A 260 11.61 0.47 2.05
N ALA A 261 11.15 1.72 1.92
CA ALA A 261 10.42 2.16 0.73
C ALA A 261 11.25 2.01 -0.56
N ARG A 262 12.55 2.33 -0.52
CA ARG A 262 13.50 2.11 -1.64
C ARG A 262 13.49 0.66 -2.11
N LYS A 263 13.57 -0.30 -1.20
CA LYS A 263 13.61 -1.74 -1.52
C LYS A 263 12.25 -2.25 -1.98
N LEU A 264 11.18 -1.86 -1.30
CA LEU A 264 9.84 -2.40 -1.51
C LEU A 264 9.19 -1.86 -2.79
N PHE A 265 9.10 -0.54 -2.94
CA PHE A 265 8.32 0.07 -4.03
C PHE A 265 9.07 0.09 -5.37
N THR A 266 10.37 -0.17 -5.39
CA THR A 266 11.10 -0.46 -6.64
C THR A 266 10.83 -1.88 -7.16
N ASN A 267 10.48 -2.81 -6.26
CA ASN A 267 10.30 -4.23 -6.57
C ASN A 267 8.84 -4.68 -6.65
N ILE A 268 7.89 -3.90 -6.14
CA ILE A 268 6.46 -4.21 -6.21
C ILE A 268 5.98 -4.26 -7.66
N ARG A 269 5.12 -5.25 -7.99
CA ARG A 269 4.64 -5.52 -9.35
C ARG A 269 3.13 -5.54 -9.46
N LEU A 270 2.44 -5.94 -8.40
CA LEU A 270 0.99 -5.92 -8.32
C LEU A 270 0.51 -4.47 -8.23
N LYS A 271 -0.43 -4.13 -9.12
CA LYS A 271 -0.90 -2.75 -9.29
C LYS A 271 -2.23 -2.47 -8.62
N ARG A 272 -2.98 -3.51 -8.22
CA ARG A 272 -4.34 -3.36 -7.69
C ARG A 272 -4.38 -3.64 -6.19
N TRP A 273 -5.32 -4.46 -5.72
CA TRP A 273 -5.64 -4.60 -4.30
C TRP A 273 -4.64 -5.49 -3.56
N CYS A 274 -4.03 -6.46 -4.24
CA CYS A 274 -3.12 -7.40 -3.60
C CYS A 274 -1.68 -6.92 -3.45
N PHE A 275 -1.37 -5.67 -3.82
CA PHE A 275 -0.05 -5.07 -3.64
C PHE A 275 0.43 -5.12 -2.18
N ASP A 276 -0.49 -5.00 -1.22
CA ASP A 276 -0.16 -5.10 0.21
C ASP A 276 0.34 -6.49 0.61
N VAL A 277 -0.20 -7.54 -0.01
CA VAL A 277 0.24 -8.93 0.21
C VAL A 277 1.65 -9.12 -0.34
N GLU A 278 1.93 -8.52 -1.50
CA GLU A 278 3.27 -8.48 -2.08
C GLU A 278 4.27 -7.71 -1.22
N LEU A 279 3.87 -6.59 -0.61
CA LEU A 279 4.72 -5.88 0.35
C LEU A 279 5.13 -6.77 1.52
N VAL A 280 4.21 -7.56 2.09
CA VAL A 280 4.54 -8.51 3.16
C VAL A 280 5.52 -9.58 2.69
N TYR A 281 5.33 -10.10 1.47
CA TYR A 281 6.27 -11.06 0.87
C TYR A 281 7.67 -10.44 0.71
N LEU A 282 7.75 -9.24 0.14
CA LEU A 282 9.01 -8.53 -0.11
C LEU A 282 9.73 -8.15 1.19
N CYS A 283 9.00 -7.67 2.20
CA CYS A 283 9.58 -7.38 3.52
C CYS A 283 10.30 -8.61 4.07
N LYS A 284 9.69 -9.80 4.00
CA LYS A 284 10.33 -11.04 4.47
C LYS A 284 11.51 -11.44 3.63
N TRP A 285 11.40 -11.30 2.30
CA TRP A 285 12.49 -11.59 1.39
C TRP A 285 13.73 -10.73 1.70
N PHE A 286 13.53 -9.43 1.93
CA PHE A 286 14.57 -8.48 2.30
C PHE A 286 14.96 -8.52 3.79
N ARG A 287 14.29 -9.35 4.61
CA ARG A 287 14.43 -9.39 6.08
C ARG A 287 14.18 -8.03 6.76
N ILE A 288 13.24 -7.27 6.24
CA ILE A 288 12.76 -6.01 6.81
C ILE A 288 11.84 -6.34 8.00
N PRO A 289 12.10 -5.84 9.21
CA PRO A 289 11.20 -5.98 10.34
C PRO A 289 9.82 -5.42 10.01
N ILE A 290 8.78 -6.20 10.31
CA ILE A 290 7.38 -5.83 10.11
C ILE A 290 6.69 -5.77 11.48
N ILE A 291 6.03 -4.67 11.77
CA ILE A 291 5.31 -4.44 13.03
C ILE A 291 3.82 -4.30 12.71
N GLU A 292 2.93 -4.93 13.48
CA GLU A 292 1.48 -4.78 13.36
C GLU A 292 0.93 -3.95 14.53
N ILE A 293 0.23 -2.85 14.24
CA ILE A 293 -0.27 -1.90 15.25
C ILE A 293 -1.77 -1.71 15.10
N SER A 294 -2.52 -1.80 16.20
CA SER A 294 -3.96 -1.53 16.19
C SER A 294 -4.26 -0.05 15.96
N VAL A 295 -5.11 0.24 14.97
CA VAL A 295 -5.52 1.61 14.58
C VAL A 295 -7.02 1.84 14.74
N ASN A 296 -7.40 3.06 15.10
CA ASN A 296 -8.76 3.53 15.13
C ASN A 296 -9.29 3.64 13.70
N TRP A 297 -10.22 2.76 13.38
CA TRP A 297 -10.82 2.66 12.06
C TRP A 297 -12.34 2.71 12.15
N SER A 298 -12.96 3.48 11.26
CA SER A 298 -14.42 3.58 11.13
C SER A 298 -14.85 3.27 9.70
N GLU A 299 -16.00 2.63 9.54
CA GLU A 299 -16.56 2.33 8.23
C GLU A 299 -17.09 3.60 7.55
N ILE A 300 -16.50 3.95 6.41
CA ILE A 300 -16.93 5.07 5.57
C ILE A 300 -17.71 4.50 4.37
N PRO A 301 -18.96 4.96 4.13
CA PRO A 301 -19.73 4.55 2.95
C PRO A 301 -19.00 4.84 1.62
N GLY A 302 -19.31 4.07 0.58
CA GLY A 302 -18.76 4.29 -0.77
C GLY A 302 -17.49 3.48 -1.10
N SER A 303 -17.24 2.36 -0.41
CA SER A 303 -16.12 1.47 -0.71
C SER A 303 -16.09 1.05 -2.18
N LYS A 304 -14.90 1.12 -2.79
CA LYS A 304 -14.64 0.70 -4.17
C LYS A 304 -14.32 -0.80 -4.28
N VAL A 305 -14.14 -1.48 -3.16
CA VAL A 305 -13.92 -2.94 -3.12
C VAL A 305 -15.27 -3.64 -3.15
N ASN A 306 -15.56 -4.34 -4.25
CA ASN A 306 -16.78 -5.13 -4.41
C ASN A 306 -16.48 -6.64 -4.36
N PRO A 307 -17.47 -7.51 -4.09
CA PRO A 307 -17.27 -8.96 -4.09
C PRO A 307 -16.77 -9.52 -5.42
N LEU A 308 -17.06 -8.84 -6.54
CA LEU A 308 -16.55 -9.19 -7.87
C LEU A 308 -15.04 -8.96 -8.02
N SER A 309 -14.40 -8.28 -7.07
CA SER A 309 -12.94 -8.09 -7.05
C SER A 309 -12.20 -9.32 -6.51
N ILE A 310 -12.87 -10.22 -5.78
CA ILE A 310 -12.24 -11.38 -5.12
C ILE A 310 -11.54 -12.32 -6.12
N PRO A 311 -12.13 -12.71 -7.27
CA PRO A 311 -11.44 -13.56 -8.25
C PRO A 311 -10.16 -12.92 -8.78
N ASN A 312 -10.18 -11.61 -9.04
CA ASN A 312 -9.00 -10.87 -9.48
C ASN A 312 -7.92 -10.84 -8.39
N MET A 313 -8.30 -10.69 -7.13
CA MET A 313 -7.37 -10.74 -6.00
C MET A 313 -6.71 -12.12 -5.87
N LEU A 314 -7.50 -13.21 -5.95
CA LEU A 314 -6.96 -14.57 -5.92
C LEU A 314 -6.03 -14.83 -7.10
N TRP A 315 -6.37 -14.32 -8.28
CA TRP A 315 -5.51 -14.36 -9.47
C TRP A 315 -4.18 -13.60 -9.23
N GLU A 316 -4.22 -12.37 -8.70
CA GLU A 316 -3.02 -11.60 -8.36
C GLU A 316 -2.12 -12.33 -7.36
N ILE A 317 -2.71 -12.92 -6.31
CA ILE A 317 -1.96 -13.69 -5.31
C ILE A 317 -1.34 -14.95 -5.94
N GLY A 318 -2.06 -15.65 -6.82
CA GLY A 318 -1.56 -16.80 -7.57
C GLY A 318 -0.37 -16.43 -8.47
N LEU A 319 -0.50 -15.36 -9.25
CA LEU A 319 0.57 -14.82 -10.10
C LEU A 319 1.81 -14.46 -9.29
N MET A 320 1.64 -13.72 -8.19
CA MET A 320 2.72 -13.33 -7.31
C MET A 320 3.42 -14.54 -6.70
N SER A 321 2.65 -15.51 -6.20
CA SER A 321 3.18 -16.73 -5.60
C SER A 321 4.02 -17.53 -6.59
N VAL A 322 3.49 -17.76 -7.80
CA VAL A 322 4.22 -18.49 -8.85
C VAL A 322 5.41 -17.66 -9.33
N GLY A 323 5.21 -16.38 -9.62
CA GLY A 323 6.23 -15.46 -10.13
C GLY A 323 7.49 -15.41 -9.25
N TYR A 324 7.32 -15.17 -7.95
CA TYR A 324 8.48 -15.11 -7.04
C TYR A 324 9.05 -16.47 -6.68
N ARG A 325 8.22 -17.49 -6.40
CA ARG A 325 8.73 -18.82 -5.97
C ARG A 325 9.50 -19.56 -7.05
N THR A 326 9.16 -19.33 -8.31
CA THR A 326 9.87 -19.92 -9.46
C THR A 326 11.08 -19.08 -9.89
N GLY A 327 11.31 -17.92 -9.27
CA GLY A 327 12.35 -16.98 -9.69
C GLY A 327 12.08 -16.29 -11.03
N MET A 328 10.87 -16.43 -11.59
CA MET A 328 10.47 -15.71 -12.80
C MET A 328 10.46 -14.20 -12.56
N TRP A 329 9.96 -13.77 -11.40
CA TRP A 329 9.96 -12.35 -11.00
C TRP A 329 11.22 -12.07 -10.19
N LYS A 330 12.20 -11.43 -10.85
CA LYS A 330 13.45 -11.05 -10.21
C LYS A 330 13.21 -9.88 -9.26
N ILE A 331 13.88 -9.94 -8.10
CA ILE A 331 13.95 -8.88 -7.11
C ILE A 331 15.33 -8.25 -7.22
N SER A 332 15.37 -6.94 -7.42
CA SER A 332 16.58 -6.14 -7.44
C SER A 332 17.05 -5.91 -5.99
N THR A 333 18.26 -6.36 -5.68
CA THR A 333 18.90 -6.25 -4.36
C THR A 333 19.59 -4.92 -4.13
#